data_AF-A0A8S9QNN8-F1
#
_entry.id   AF-A0A8S9QNN8-F1
#
_cell.length_a   1.000
_cell.length_b   1.000
_cell.length_c   1.000
_cell.angle_alpha   90.00
_cell.angle_beta   90.00
_cell.angle_gamma   90.00
#
_symmetry.space_group_name_H-M   'P 1'
#
loop_
_entity.id
_entity.type
_entity.pdbx_description
1 polymer ?
#
loop_
_entity_poly.entity_id
_entity_poly.type
_entity_poly.pdbx_seq_one_letter_code
_entity_poly.pdbx_strand_id
1 'polypeptide(L)'
;MVPSDIVEHWLSNPALYVLRERIRKGLQLYSSEPTEPYLSSQNYGEIFSNQIIWFVDDTNVYRVTIHKTFEGNLTTKPINGAIFIFNPRTGQLFLKVIHTSVWAGQKRLGQLAKWKTAEEVAALVRSLPVEEQPKQVIVTRKGMLDPLEVHLLDFPNIVIKGSELQLPFQACLKIEKFGDLILKATEPQMVLFNIYDDWLKSISSYTAFSRLILILRALHVNNEKAKMLLKPDKSVVTEPHHIWPSLTDDQWMKVEVALRDLILSDYAKKNNVNTSALTQSEIRDIILGAEITPPSQQRQQIAEIEKQVELGEIVRSRNNSISATMNIVETLEIEVLKSSKKHMIVEHLVQFHQQTLLEELVLLRTAVNYCPVRNSDTAMERDSPILAIELDVEEMAKNHKAQ
;
A
#
# COMPACT_ATOMS: atom_id res chain seq x y z
N MET A 1 -21.42 19.02 -33.15
CA MET A 1 -20.96 17.74 -32.57
C MET A 1 -19.46 17.69 -32.73
N VAL A 2 -18.71 17.51 -31.64
CA VAL A 2 -17.26 17.26 -31.73
C VAL A 2 -17.09 15.85 -32.29
N PRO A 3 -16.25 15.63 -33.32
CA PRO A 3 -15.96 14.30 -33.85
C PRO A 3 -15.51 13.33 -32.74
N SER A 4 -15.97 12.06 -32.80
CA SER A 4 -15.63 11.00 -31.85
C SER A 4 -14.12 10.90 -31.61
N ASP A 5 -13.35 11.00 -32.68
CA ASP A 5 -11.90 10.80 -32.68
C ASP A 5 -11.18 11.92 -31.91
N ILE A 6 -11.76 13.13 -31.92
CA ILE A 6 -11.24 14.26 -31.14
C ILE A 6 -11.57 14.08 -29.66
N VAL A 7 -12.77 13.57 -29.34
CA VAL A 7 -13.16 13.28 -27.95
C VAL A 7 -12.29 12.18 -27.37
N GLU A 8 -12.05 11.11 -28.13
CA GLU A 8 -11.18 10.00 -27.74
C GLU A 8 -9.74 10.47 -27.54
N HIS A 9 -9.21 11.30 -28.46
CA HIS A 9 -7.89 11.91 -28.31
C HIS A 9 -7.80 12.81 -27.06
N TRP A 10 -8.82 13.61 -26.75
CA TRP A 10 -8.82 14.46 -25.55
C TRP A 10 -8.83 13.67 -24.25
N LEU A 11 -9.53 12.54 -24.22
CA LEU A 11 -9.61 11.68 -23.04
C LEU A 11 -8.33 10.86 -22.85
N SER A 12 -7.79 10.30 -23.94
CA SER A 12 -6.64 9.38 -23.90
C SER A 12 -5.26 10.04 -23.92
N ASN A 13 -5.15 11.33 -24.25
CA ASN A 13 -3.84 11.99 -24.36
C ASN A 13 -3.11 12.14 -23.00
N PRO A 14 -1.92 11.54 -22.83
CA PRO A 14 -1.19 11.58 -21.56
C PRO A 14 -0.76 12.98 -21.11
N ALA A 15 -0.43 13.88 -22.04
CA ALA A 15 -0.03 15.25 -21.69
C ALA A 15 -1.22 16.06 -21.16
N LEU A 16 -2.40 15.88 -21.76
CA LEU A 16 -3.64 16.47 -21.24
C LEU A 16 -4.03 15.86 -19.90
N TYR A 17 -3.81 14.56 -19.70
CA TYR A 17 -4.00 13.91 -18.40
C TYR A 17 -3.09 14.53 -17.31
N VAL A 18 -1.79 14.67 -17.57
CA VAL A 18 -0.85 15.33 -16.64
C VAL A 18 -1.27 16.77 -16.32
N LEU A 19 -1.73 17.52 -17.32
CA LEU A 19 -2.24 18.88 -17.12
C LEU A 19 -3.48 18.88 -16.21
N ARG A 20 -4.47 18.00 -16.46
CA ARG A 20 -5.68 17.85 -15.64
C ARG A 20 -5.32 17.49 -14.20
N GLU A 21 -4.42 16.54 -14.00
CA GLU A 21 -3.98 16.11 -12.66
C GLU A 21 -3.22 17.21 -11.90
N ARG A 22 -2.40 18.01 -12.59
CA ARG A 22 -1.74 19.17 -11.97
C ARG A 22 -2.73 20.24 -11.56
N ILE A 23 -3.72 20.55 -12.40
CA ILE A 23 -4.80 21.48 -12.06
C ILE A 23 -5.59 20.95 -10.87
N ARG A 24 -5.97 19.66 -10.89
CA ARG A 24 -6.69 18.98 -9.80
C ARG A 24 -5.94 19.05 -8.47
N LYS A 25 -4.65 18.69 -8.45
CA LYS A 25 -3.75 18.81 -7.29
C LYS A 25 -3.63 20.26 -6.81
N GLY A 26 -3.46 21.21 -7.74
CA GLY A 26 -3.38 22.64 -7.43
C GLY A 26 -4.66 23.22 -6.80
N LEU A 27 -5.81 22.71 -7.21
CA LEU A 27 -7.13 23.06 -6.67
C LEU A 27 -7.54 22.19 -5.47
N GLN A 28 -6.71 21.22 -5.05
CA GLN A 28 -6.99 20.29 -3.96
C GLN A 28 -8.30 19.49 -4.12
N LEU A 29 -8.66 19.18 -5.38
CA LEU A 29 -9.83 18.35 -5.67
C LEU A 29 -9.42 16.88 -5.59
N TYR A 30 -10.12 16.05 -4.83
CA TYR A 30 -9.85 14.61 -4.75
C TYR A 30 -10.95 13.84 -5.46
N SER A 31 -10.59 12.97 -6.39
CA SER A 31 -11.51 12.04 -7.05
C SER A 31 -11.22 10.61 -6.57
N SER A 32 -12.26 9.78 -6.49
CA SER A 32 -12.18 8.36 -6.15
C SER A 32 -12.05 7.47 -7.39
N GLU A 33 -11.47 7.98 -8.48
CA GLU A 33 -11.32 7.20 -9.71
C GLU A 33 -10.47 5.95 -9.44
N PRO A 34 -10.83 4.79 -10.03
CA PRO A 34 -10.05 3.57 -9.89
C PRO A 34 -8.67 3.78 -10.54
N THR A 35 -7.67 3.99 -9.69
CA THR A 35 -6.27 4.05 -10.11
C THR A 35 -5.74 2.64 -10.29
N GLU A 36 -4.75 2.47 -11.18
CA GLU A 36 -4.05 1.18 -11.25
C GLU A 36 -3.49 0.80 -9.87
N PRO A 37 -3.72 -0.43 -9.40
CA PRO A 37 -3.27 -0.83 -8.08
C PRO A 37 -1.74 -0.84 -8.03
N TYR A 38 -1.19 -0.30 -6.96
CA TYR A 38 0.24 -0.35 -6.69
C TYR A 38 0.71 -1.79 -6.52
N LEU A 39 2.03 -1.99 -6.69
CA LEU A 39 2.66 -3.26 -6.37
C LEU A 39 2.57 -3.48 -4.85
N SER A 40 1.98 -4.60 -4.45
CA SER A 40 1.78 -5.03 -3.06
C SER A 40 2.13 -6.51 -2.91
N SER A 41 2.12 -7.02 -1.68
CA SER A 41 2.35 -8.44 -1.41
C SER A 41 1.30 -9.36 -2.05
N GLN A 42 0.14 -8.84 -2.44
CA GLN A 42 -0.95 -9.63 -3.02
C GLN A 42 -0.77 -9.83 -4.53
N ASN A 43 -0.26 -8.82 -5.24
CA ASN A 43 -0.10 -8.85 -6.69
C ASN A 43 1.36 -8.96 -7.15
N TYR A 44 2.34 -9.13 -6.24
CA TYR A 44 3.74 -9.15 -6.63
C TYR A 44 4.13 -10.25 -7.63
N GLY A 45 3.32 -11.30 -7.78
CA GLY A 45 3.52 -12.33 -8.80
C GLY A 45 3.47 -11.78 -10.23
N GLU A 46 2.78 -10.67 -10.47
CA GLU A 46 2.65 -10.02 -11.78
C GLU A 46 4.00 -9.58 -12.37
N ILE A 47 5.00 -9.31 -11.53
CA ILE A 47 6.33 -8.86 -11.97
C ILE A 47 7.10 -9.94 -12.76
N PHE A 48 6.61 -11.19 -12.73
CA PHE A 48 7.20 -12.33 -13.45
C PHE A 48 6.42 -12.72 -14.70
N SER A 49 5.49 -11.87 -15.15
CA SER A 49 4.77 -12.07 -16.41
C SER A 49 5.71 -12.03 -17.63
N ASN A 50 5.15 -12.33 -18.81
CA ASN A 50 5.88 -12.25 -20.08
C ASN A 50 6.20 -10.80 -20.50
N GLN A 51 5.70 -9.79 -19.80
CA GLN A 51 6.02 -8.39 -20.06
C GLN A 51 7.44 -8.03 -19.56
N ILE A 52 8.06 -7.06 -20.23
CA ILE A 52 9.32 -6.45 -19.74
C ILE A 52 8.93 -5.42 -18.68
N ILE A 53 9.31 -5.70 -17.45
CA ILE A 53 9.00 -4.86 -16.28
C ILE A 53 10.32 -4.37 -15.70
N TRP A 54 10.43 -3.07 -15.43
CA TRP A 54 11.59 -2.49 -14.76
C TRP A 54 11.22 -1.96 -13.39
N PHE A 55 12.05 -2.26 -12.39
CA PHE A 55 12.12 -1.48 -11.17
C PHE A 55 13.05 -0.29 -11.36
N VAL A 56 12.66 0.88 -10.88
CA VAL A 56 13.51 2.07 -10.78
C VAL A 56 13.61 2.48 -9.33
N ASP A 57 14.84 2.45 -8.80
CA ASP A 57 15.17 2.97 -7.47
C ASP A 57 16.11 4.16 -7.57
N ASP A 58 15.65 5.30 -7.06
CA ASP A 58 16.38 6.57 -7.04
C ASP A 58 16.97 6.88 -5.64
N THR A 59 16.96 5.91 -4.73
CA THR A 59 17.38 6.10 -3.32
C THR A 59 18.81 6.58 -3.20
N ASN A 60 19.69 6.08 -4.07
CA ASN A 60 21.12 6.35 -4.04
C ASN A 60 21.62 7.34 -5.10
N VAL A 61 20.73 8.12 -5.71
CA VAL A 61 21.08 9.06 -6.78
C VAL A 61 21.79 10.30 -6.25
N TYR A 62 21.20 10.97 -5.25
CA TYR A 62 21.82 12.11 -4.60
C TYR A 62 22.25 11.74 -3.19
N ARG A 63 23.56 11.54 -3.02
CA ARG A 63 24.18 11.15 -1.75
C ARG A 63 25.13 12.23 -1.28
N VAL A 64 25.24 12.39 0.03
CA VAL A 64 26.11 13.39 0.65
C VAL A 64 26.94 12.79 1.77
N THR A 65 28.14 13.33 1.96
CA THR A 65 28.93 13.17 3.17
C THR A 65 28.80 14.43 4.02
N ILE A 66 28.62 14.24 5.33
CA ILE A 66 28.52 15.34 6.28
C ILE A 66 29.93 15.59 6.85
N HIS A 67 30.38 16.84 6.81
CA HIS A 67 31.64 17.26 7.41
C HIS A 67 31.42 18.48 8.30
N LYS A 68 32.15 18.53 9.41
CA LYS A 68 32.12 19.66 10.34
C LYS A 68 33.16 20.68 9.90
N THR A 69 32.74 21.93 9.70
CA THR A 69 33.65 23.04 9.40
C THR A 69 34.45 23.42 10.64
N PHE A 70 35.51 24.20 10.45
CA PHE A 70 36.30 24.73 11.56
C PHE A 70 35.46 25.55 12.56
N GLU A 71 34.47 26.29 12.06
CA GLU A 71 33.50 27.08 12.84
C GLU A 71 32.48 26.21 13.59
N GLY A 72 32.50 24.89 13.40
CA GLY A 72 31.62 23.95 14.05
C GLY A 72 30.30 23.67 13.32
N ASN A 73 30.06 24.32 12.18
CA ASN A 73 28.87 24.10 11.35
C ASN A 73 28.94 22.76 10.62
N LEU A 74 27.81 22.06 10.50
CA LEU A 74 27.71 20.86 9.67
C LEU A 74 27.43 21.26 8.23
N THR A 75 28.25 20.79 7.30
CA THR A 75 28.12 21.03 5.86
C THR A 75 28.09 19.71 5.12
N THR A 76 27.41 19.69 3.97
CA THR A 76 27.26 18.49 3.15
C THR A 76 28.06 18.62 1.86
N LYS A 77 28.75 17.54 1.47
CA LYS A 77 29.44 17.44 0.19
C LYS A 77 28.79 16.31 -0.62
N PRO A 78 28.36 16.56 -1.87
CA PRO A 78 27.84 15.50 -2.70
C PRO A 78 28.94 14.50 -3.04
N ILE A 79 28.56 13.23 -3.11
CA ILE A 79 29.40 12.15 -3.64
C ILE A 79 28.69 11.51 -4.84
N ASN A 80 29.41 10.69 -5.60
CA ASN A 80 28.81 9.95 -6.71
C ASN A 80 27.61 9.13 -6.23
N GLY A 81 26.56 9.10 -7.02
CA GLY A 81 25.38 8.27 -6.80
C GLY A 81 25.16 7.32 -7.96
N ALA A 82 24.06 6.57 -7.88
CA ALA A 82 23.63 5.74 -8.99
C ALA A 82 22.11 5.60 -9.03
N ILE A 83 21.59 5.48 -10.25
CA ILE A 83 20.23 5.03 -10.53
C ILE A 83 20.29 3.52 -10.70
N PHE A 84 19.39 2.81 -10.05
CA PHE A 84 19.26 1.36 -10.15
C PHE A 84 18.02 1.02 -10.97
N ILE A 85 18.22 0.47 -12.17
CA ILE A 85 17.13 0.05 -13.07
C ILE A 85 17.24 -1.46 -13.29
N PHE A 86 16.22 -2.22 -12.91
CA PHE A 86 16.33 -3.67 -12.77
C PHE A 86 15.15 -4.42 -13.36
N ASN A 87 15.44 -5.46 -14.15
CA ASN A 87 14.45 -6.40 -14.66
C ASN A 87 14.35 -7.63 -13.74
N PRO A 88 13.24 -7.81 -12.99
CA PRO A 88 13.09 -8.89 -12.01
C PRO A 88 12.99 -10.28 -12.65
N ARG A 89 12.63 -10.37 -13.93
CA ARG A 89 12.52 -11.64 -14.63
C ARG A 89 13.88 -12.15 -15.12
N THR A 90 14.68 -11.26 -15.71
CA THR A 90 15.94 -11.66 -16.37
C THR A 90 17.18 -11.47 -15.48
N GLY A 91 17.08 -10.68 -14.41
CA GLY A 91 18.25 -10.32 -13.62
C GLY A 91 19.02 -9.12 -14.16
N GLN A 92 18.65 -8.59 -15.33
CA GLN A 92 19.36 -7.50 -15.97
C GLN A 92 19.28 -6.22 -15.13
N LEU A 93 20.44 -5.65 -14.82
CA LEU A 93 20.61 -4.42 -14.06
C LEU A 93 21.33 -3.39 -14.91
N PHE A 94 20.66 -2.28 -15.19
CA PHE A 94 21.28 -1.06 -15.71
C PHE A 94 21.61 -0.16 -14.53
N LEU A 95 22.90 -0.05 -14.21
CA LEU A 95 23.41 0.80 -13.14
C LEU A 95 23.98 2.08 -13.76
N LYS A 96 23.22 3.18 -13.69
CA LYS A 96 23.69 4.48 -14.19
C LYS A 96 24.41 5.21 -13.07
N VAL A 97 25.71 5.41 -13.22
CA VAL A 97 26.50 6.24 -12.31
C VAL A 97 26.19 7.71 -12.58
N ILE A 98 25.86 8.44 -11.51
CA ILE A 98 25.65 9.88 -11.52
C ILE A 98 26.84 10.54 -10.82
N HIS A 99 27.71 11.14 -11.62
CA HIS A 99 28.91 11.81 -11.13
C HIS A 99 28.58 13.15 -10.45
N THR A 100 29.41 13.55 -9.48
CA THR A 100 29.23 14.80 -8.72
C THR A 100 29.13 16.08 -9.57
N SER A 101 29.69 16.08 -10.79
CA SER A 101 29.60 17.22 -11.72
C SER A 101 28.17 17.60 -12.08
N VAL A 102 27.22 16.67 -12.03
CA VAL A 102 25.79 16.93 -12.29
C VAL A 102 25.19 17.90 -11.26
N TRP A 103 25.75 17.95 -10.06
CA TRP A 103 25.25 18.79 -8.96
C TRP A 103 25.90 20.17 -8.92
N ALA A 104 26.95 20.40 -9.72
CA ALA A 104 27.73 21.64 -9.68
C ALA A 104 26.88 22.84 -10.11
N GLY A 105 26.87 23.89 -9.28
CA GLY A 105 26.10 25.12 -9.52
C GLY A 105 24.58 24.98 -9.39
N GLN A 106 24.07 23.81 -9.00
CA GLN A 106 22.64 23.54 -8.91
C GLN A 106 22.09 23.78 -7.50
N LYS A 107 20.79 24.11 -7.43
CA LYS A 107 20.04 24.25 -6.17
C LYS A 107 18.90 23.23 -6.12
N ARG A 108 18.35 23.00 -4.92
CA ARG A 108 17.23 22.05 -4.68
C ARG A 108 17.56 20.64 -5.19
N LEU A 109 18.76 20.16 -4.86
CA LEU A 109 19.35 18.93 -5.38
C LEU A 109 18.50 17.68 -5.15
N GLY A 110 17.74 17.62 -4.05
CA GLY A 110 16.82 16.51 -3.81
C GLY A 110 15.66 16.42 -4.81
N GLN A 111 15.17 17.57 -5.31
CA GLN A 111 14.18 17.59 -6.39
C GLN A 111 14.86 17.29 -7.73
N LEU A 112 16.00 17.93 -8.00
CA LEU A 112 16.77 17.71 -9.22
C LEU A 112 17.15 16.24 -9.43
N ALA A 113 17.50 15.52 -8.37
CA ALA A 113 17.82 14.09 -8.43
C ALA A 113 16.70 13.25 -9.04
N LYS A 114 15.44 13.54 -8.70
CA LYS A 114 14.27 12.82 -9.23
C LYS A 114 14.07 13.09 -10.72
N TRP A 115 14.16 14.36 -11.12
CA TRP A 115 14.06 14.77 -12.53
C TRP A 115 15.20 14.20 -13.37
N LYS A 116 16.44 14.27 -12.85
CA LYS A 116 17.61 13.68 -13.51
C LYS A 116 17.45 12.16 -13.65
N THR A 117 16.88 11.50 -12.64
CA THR A 117 16.59 10.07 -12.73
C THR A 117 15.59 9.76 -13.85
N ALA A 118 14.48 10.49 -13.91
CA ALA A 118 13.47 10.31 -14.95
C ALA A 118 14.02 10.59 -16.35
N GLU A 119 14.87 11.61 -16.50
CA GLU A 119 15.56 11.93 -17.75
C GLU A 119 16.45 10.77 -18.21
N GLU A 120 17.29 10.22 -17.34
CA GLU A 120 18.19 9.11 -17.67
C GLU A 120 17.43 7.80 -17.96
N VAL A 121 16.33 7.54 -17.23
CA VAL A 121 15.44 6.40 -17.52
C VAL A 121 14.83 6.55 -18.91
N ALA A 122 14.28 7.73 -19.25
CA ALA A 122 13.69 7.97 -20.56
C ALA A 122 14.75 7.91 -21.68
N ALA A 123 15.98 8.38 -21.43
CA ALA A 123 17.09 8.26 -22.37
C ALA A 123 17.45 6.78 -22.62
N LEU A 124 17.46 5.95 -21.58
CA LEU A 124 17.69 4.50 -21.72
C LEU A 124 16.57 3.83 -22.52
N VAL A 125 15.30 4.16 -22.26
CA VAL A 125 14.17 3.64 -23.07
C VAL A 125 14.35 4.02 -24.55
N ARG A 126 14.70 5.28 -24.85
CA ARG A 126 14.95 5.74 -26.23
C ARG A 126 16.09 5.01 -26.92
N SER A 127 17.09 4.54 -26.17
CA SER A 127 18.25 3.85 -26.74
C SER A 127 17.98 2.38 -27.09
N LEU A 128 16.89 1.81 -26.58
CA LEU A 128 16.54 0.41 -26.80
C LEU A 128 15.61 0.23 -28.00
N PRO A 129 15.74 -0.89 -28.76
CA PRO A 129 14.74 -1.31 -29.73
C PRO A 129 13.35 -1.44 -29.08
N VAL A 130 12.29 -1.24 -29.86
CA VAL A 130 10.90 -1.22 -29.36
C VAL A 130 10.50 -2.56 -28.71
N GLU A 131 11.12 -3.65 -29.14
CA GLU A 131 10.94 -5.01 -28.62
C GLU A 131 11.53 -5.19 -27.22
N GLU A 132 12.57 -4.43 -26.88
CA GLU A 132 13.27 -4.48 -25.59
C GLU A 132 12.80 -3.41 -24.60
N GLN A 133 11.97 -2.46 -25.06
CA GLN A 133 11.40 -1.42 -24.21
C GLN A 133 10.45 -2.01 -23.15
N PRO A 134 10.49 -1.49 -21.91
CA PRO A 134 9.61 -1.96 -20.86
C PRO A 134 8.15 -1.67 -21.21
N LYS A 135 7.25 -2.59 -20.84
CA LYS A 135 5.80 -2.32 -20.84
C LYS A 135 5.35 -1.70 -19.53
N GLN A 136 6.11 -1.92 -18.46
CA GLN A 136 5.82 -1.36 -17.15
C GLN A 136 7.10 -0.90 -16.44
N VAL A 137 7.02 0.25 -15.78
CA VAL A 137 8.04 0.80 -14.90
C VAL A 137 7.46 0.95 -13.50
N ILE A 138 8.00 0.20 -12.55
CA ILE A 138 7.61 0.22 -11.15
C ILE A 138 8.62 1.06 -10.37
N VAL A 139 8.18 2.12 -9.70
CA VAL A 139 9.03 2.95 -8.86
C VAL A 139 8.97 2.54 -7.40
N THR A 140 10.11 2.50 -6.73
CA THR A 140 10.18 2.21 -5.28
C THR A 140 9.70 3.38 -4.42
N ARG A 141 9.80 4.62 -4.92
CA ARG A 141 9.43 5.83 -4.18
C ARG A 141 8.39 6.64 -4.95
N LYS A 142 7.26 6.94 -4.30
CA LYS A 142 6.13 7.69 -4.91
C LYS A 142 6.53 9.03 -5.53
N GLY A 143 7.59 9.66 -5.02
CA GLY A 143 8.11 10.92 -5.57
C GLY A 143 8.69 10.83 -7.00
N MET A 144 8.87 9.63 -7.54
CA MET A 144 9.32 9.38 -8.91
C MET A 144 8.20 9.25 -9.95
N LEU A 145 6.93 9.11 -9.51
CA LEU A 145 5.78 8.99 -10.42
C LEU A 145 5.66 10.22 -11.33
N ASP A 146 5.46 11.40 -10.73
CA ASP A 146 5.26 12.65 -11.49
C ASP A 146 6.42 12.96 -12.47
N PRO A 147 7.72 12.85 -12.11
CA PRO A 147 8.81 13.05 -13.07
C PRO A 147 8.83 12.05 -14.23
N LEU A 148 8.57 10.76 -13.98
CA LEU A 148 8.54 9.75 -15.04
C LEU A 148 7.36 9.91 -15.97
N GLU A 149 6.18 10.24 -15.44
CA GLU A 149 4.99 10.54 -16.27
C GLU A 149 5.28 11.65 -17.28
N VAL A 150 6.05 12.67 -16.87
CA VAL A 150 6.43 13.78 -17.75
C VAL A 150 7.49 13.37 -18.78
N HIS A 151 8.53 12.64 -18.36
CA HIS A 151 9.64 12.28 -19.25
C HIS A 151 9.31 11.14 -20.22
N LEU A 152 8.29 10.33 -19.90
CA LEU A 152 7.83 9.21 -20.72
C LEU A 152 6.56 9.52 -21.52
N LEU A 153 6.18 10.80 -21.70
CA LEU A 153 5.05 11.20 -22.55
C LEU A 153 5.19 10.71 -24.01
N ASP A 154 6.43 10.58 -24.50
CA ASP A 154 6.74 10.03 -25.83
C ASP A 154 6.48 8.50 -25.92
N PHE A 155 6.23 7.84 -24.78
CA PHE A 155 6.06 6.40 -24.64
C PHE A 155 4.71 6.06 -23.98
N PRO A 156 3.58 6.34 -24.65
CA PRO A 156 2.24 6.20 -24.06
C PRO A 156 1.87 4.75 -23.67
N ASN A 157 2.60 3.76 -24.20
CA ASN A 157 2.38 2.34 -23.92
C ASN A 157 3.13 1.83 -22.68
N ILE A 158 3.89 2.69 -21.99
CA ILE A 158 4.62 2.32 -20.78
C ILE A 158 3.76 2.68 -19.57
N VAL A 159 3.35 1.66 -18.83
CA VAL A 159 2.61 1.84 -17.59
C VAL A 159 3.56 2.21 -16.46
N ILE A 160 3.27 3.29 -15.74
CA ILE A 160 4.07 3.74 -14.58
C ILE A 160 3.29 3.40 -13.31
N LYS A 161 3.87 2.56 -12.45
CA LYS A 161 3.22 2.04 -11.24
C LYS A 161 4.06 2.32 -9.99
N GLY A 162 3.40 2.64 -8.88
CA GLY A 162 4.03 2.76 -7.56
C GLY A 162 4.17 1.41 -6.85
N SER A 163 5.06 1.33 -5.87
CA SER A 163 5.18 0.18 -4.97
C SER A 163 4.81 0.55 -3.54
N GLU A 164 4.01 -0.28 -2.89
CA GLU A 164 3.79 -0.27 -1.43
C GLU A 164 4.88 -1.05 -0.70
N LEU A 165 5.58 -1.94 -1.42
CA LEU A 165 6.70 -2.70 -0.90
C LEU A 165 7.96 -1.82 -0.82
N GLN A 166 8.58 -1.75 0.34
CA GLN A 166 9.86 -1.06 0.56
C GLN A 166 11.03 -1.99 0.23
N LEU A 167 11.22 -2.30 -1.06
CA LEU A 167 12.27 -3.21 -1.52
C LEU A 167 13.68 -2.68 -1.20
N PRO A 168 14.64 -3.54 -0.82
CA PRO A 168 15.93 -3.12 -0.27
C PRO A 168 16.99 -2.83 -1.36
N PHE A 169 16.62 -2.35 -2.55
CA PHE A 169 17.57 -2.11 -3.65
C PHE A 169 18.68 -1.12 -3.29
N GLN A 170 18.42 -0.20 -2.36
CA GLN A 170 19.45 0.70 -1.83
C GLN A 170 20.66 -0.03 -1.22
N ALA A 171 20.48 -1.27 -0.74
CA ALA A 171 21.54 -2.07 -0.15
C ALA A 171 22.55 -2.59 -1.19
N CYS A 172 22.26 -2.49 -2.50
CA CYS A 172 23.20 -2.85 -3.55
C CYS A 172 24.53 -2.09 -3.42
N LEU A 173 24.53 -0.84 -2.92
CA LEU A 173 25.78 -0.10 -2.69
C LEU A 173 26.66 -0.64 -1.57
N LYS A 174 26.15 -1.55 -0.73
CA LYS A 174 26.94 -2.23 0.31
C LYS A 174 27.80 -3.37 -0.28
N ILE A 175 27.54 -3.74 -1.54
CA ILE A 175 28.32 -4.71 -2.31
C ILE A 175 29.55 -3.99 -2.87
N GLU A 176 30.74 -4.48 -2.53
CA GLU A 176 32.02 -3.83 -2.87
C GLU A 176 32.17 -3.57 -4.37
N LYS A 177 31.80 -4.54 -5.22
CA LYS A 177 31.86 -4.41 -6.68
C LYS A 177 31.09 -3.18 -7.20
N PHE A 178 29.91 -2.90 -6.66
CA PHE A 178 29.11 -1.74 -7.04
C PHE A 178 29.57 -0.47 -6.33
N GLY A 179 29.85 -0.55 -5.02
CA GLY A 179 30.31 0.58 -4.23
C GLY A 179 31.60 1.19 -4.77
N ASP A 180 32.59 0.36 -5.06
CA ASP A 180 33.88 0.78 -5.62
C ASP A 180 33.74 1.38 -7.01
N LEU A 181 32.96 0.74 -7.88
CA LEU A 181 32.70 1.23 -9.24
C LEU A 181 32.13 2.65 -9.20
N ILE A 182 31.13 2.89 -8.35
CA ILE A 182 30.46 4.19 -8.24
C ILE A 182 31.39 5.23 -7.62
N LEU A 183 32.14 4.87 -6.57
CA LEU A 183 33.04 5.79 -5.90
C LEU A 183 34.24 6.20 -6.77
N LYS A 184 34.78 5.28 -7.58
CA LYS A 184 35.96 5.51 -8.43
C LYS A 184 35.63 6.15 -9.78
N ALA A 185 34.36 6.19 -10.19
CA ALA A 185 33.96 6.78 -11.46
C ALA A 185 34.27 8.28 -11.54
N THR A 186 34.91 8.69 -12.64
CA THR A 186 35.28 10.09 -12.93
C THR A 186 34.26 10.80 -13.83
N GLU A 187 33.32 10.06 -14.42
CA GLU A 187 32.29 10.58 -15.32
C GLU A 187 30.98 9.77 -15.19
N PRO A 188 29.84 10.33 -15.63
CA PRO A 188 28.59 9.58 -15.71
C PRO A 188 28.68 8.45 -16.75
N GLN A 189 28.35 7.23 -16.36
CA GLN A 189 28.40 6.07 -17.24
C GLN A 189 27.28 5.08 -16.93
N MET A 190 26.81 4.36 -17.95
CA MET A 190 25.86 3.26 -17.82
C MET A 190 26.63 1.95 -17.78
N VAL A 191 26.42 1.14 -16.75
CA VAL A 191 27.08 -0.16 -16.61
C VAL A 191 26.02 -1.26 -16.50
N LEU A 192 26.17 -2.28 -17.34
CA LEU A 192 25.25 -3.41 -17.40
C LEU A 192 25.75 -4.56 -16.53
N PHE A 193 24.87 -5.13 -15.72
CA PHE A 193 25.11 -6.34 -14.94
C PHE A 193 23.96 -7.33 -15.15
N ASN A 194 24.23 -8.61 -14.88
CA ASN A 194 23.19 -9.55 -14.53
C ASN A 194 23.30 -9.83 -13.03
N ILE A 195 22.38 -9.28 -12.24
CA ILE A 195 22.40 -9.43 -10.77
C ILE A 195 22.05 -10.83 -10.29
N TYR A 196 21.55 -11.71 -11.17
CA TYR A 196 21.31 -13.11 -10.85
C TYR A 196 22.51 -14.00 -11.16
N ASP A 197 23.59 -13.46 -11.72
CA ASP A 197 24.72 -14.24 -12.23
C ASP A 197 24.22 -15.39 -13.13
N ASP A 198 24.32 -16.63 -12.66
CA ASP A 198 23.88 -17.82 -13.38
C ASP A 198 22.73 -18.60 -12.71
N TRP A 199 22.08 -18.03 -11.71
CA TRP A 199 20.99 -18.70 -10.97
C TRP A 199 19.86 -19.20 -11.85
N LEU A 200 19.55 -18.49 -12.94
CA LEU A 200 18.47 -18.86 -13.87
C LEU A 200 18.72 -20.20 -14.61
N LYS A 201 19.91 -20.79 -14.48
CA LYS A 201 20.19 -22.15 -14.99
C LYS A 201 19.53 -23.24 -14.15
N SER A 202 19.41 -23.06 -12.83
CA SER A 202 18.89 -24.08 -11.91
C SER A 202 17.59 -23.68 -11.21
N ILE A 203 17.27 -22.38 -11.11
CA ILE A 203 16.08 -21.88 -10.42
C ILE A 203 15.25 -20.91 -11.28
N SER A 204 13.96 -20.80 -10.94
CA SER A 204 13.04 -19.87 -11.61
C SER A 204 13.41 -18.40 -11.35
N SER A 205 12.95 -17.49 -12.20
CA SER A 205 13.09 -16.04 -11.99
C SER A 205 12.45 -15.56 -10.69
N TYR A 206 11.33 -16.17 -10.31
CA TYR A 206 10.65 -15.92 -9.04
C TYR A 206 11.58 -16.25 -7.86
N THR A 207 12.17 -17.44 -7.87
CA THR A 207 13.08 -17.89 -6.81
C THR A 207 14.36 -17.04 -6.78
N ALA A 208 14.92 -16.71 -7.94
CA ALA A 208 16.10 -15.86 -8.07
C ALA A 208 15.84 -14.44 -7.51
N PHE A 209 14.67 -13.86 -7.80
CA PHE A 209 14.24 -12.60 -7.21
C PHE A 209 14.09 -12.70 -5.70
N SER A 210 13.42 -13.74 -5.20
CA SER A 210 13.26 -13.95 -3.75
C SER A 210 14.62 -14.08 -3.05
N ARG A 211 15.56 -14.84 -3.63
CA ARG A 211 16.96 -14.94 -3.15
C ARG A 211 17.62 -13.57 -3.10
N LEU A 212 17.53 -12.79 -4.19
CA LEU A 212 18.10 -11.45 -4.26
C LEU A 212 17.54 -10.54 -3.17
N ILE A 213 16.21 -10.46 -3.02
CA ILE A 213 15.56 -9.61 -2.01
C ILE A 213 16.00 -10.03 -0.60
N LEU A 214 16.09 -11.33 -0.34
CA LEU A 214 16.55 -11.85 0.94
C LEU A 214 17.99 -11.42 1.25
N ILE A 215 18.90 -11.54 0.28
CA ILE A 215 20.29 -11.10 0.42
C ILE A 215 20.37 -9.60 0.66
N LEU A 216 19.71 -8.80 -0.18
CA LEU A 216 19.73 -7.34 -0.07
C LEU A 216 19.09 -6.85 1.24
N ARG A 217 18.01 -7.50 1.70
CA ARG A 217 17.39 -7.17 2.99
C ARG A 217 18.32 -7.51 4.14
N ALA A 218 18.98 -8.67 4.12
CA ALA A 218 19.95 -9.05 5.13
C ALA A 218 21.14 -8.06 5.17
N LEU A 219 21.67 -7.67 4.01
CA LEU A 219 22.71 -6.63 3.91
C LEU A 219 22.22 -5.27 4.42
N HIS A 220 20.94 -4.94 4.20
CA HIS A 220 20.32 -3.72 4.72
C HIS A 220 20.29 -3.73 6.25
N VAL A 221 19.82 -4.83 6.85
CA VAL A 221 19.65 -5.03 8.29
C VAL A 221 20.98 -5.15 9.03
N ASN A 222 21.84 -6.08 8.61
CA ASN A 222 23.14 -6.31 9.22
C ASN A 222 24.18 -6.72 8.16
N ASN A 223 24.91 -5.71 7.67
CA ASN A 223 25.87 -5.87 6.58
C ASN A 223 26.97 -6.88 6.90
N GLU A 224 27.57 -6.79 8.08
CA GLU A 224 28.70 -7.65 8.48
C GLU A 224 28.26 -9.11 8.61
N LYS A 225 27.18 -9.38 9.34
CA LYS A 225 26.66 -10.75 9.49
C LYS A 225 26.21 -11.33 8.16
N ALA A 226 25.50 -10.57 7.33
CA ALA A 226 25.08 -11.04 6.02
C ALA A 226 26.29 -11.39 5.12
N LYS A 227 27.35 -10.58 5.11
CA LYS A 227 28.60 -10.88 4.38
C LYS A 227 29.27 -12.16 4.88
N MET A 228 29.31 -12.38 6.21
CA MET A 228 29.83 -13.62 6.78
C MET A 228 29.00 -14.85 6.37
N LEU A 229 27.67 -14.73 6.36
CA LEU A 229 26.77 -15.82 5.95
C LEU A 229 26.91 -16.17 4.46
N LEU A 230 27.13 -15.17 3.60
CA LEU A 230 27.33 -15.37 2.16
C LEU A 230 28.65 -16.09 1.85
N LYS A 231 29.68 -15.94 2.70
CA LYS A 231 31.00 -16.56 2.53
C LYS A 231 31.34 -17.42 3.77
N PRO A 232 30.69 -18.59 3.92
CA PRO A 232 30.82 -19.40 5.13
C PRO A 232 32.21 -20.05 5.29
N ASP A 233 32.94 -20.24 4.19
CA ASP A 233 34.29 -20.81 4.19
C ASP A 233 35.19 -20.08 3.17
N LYS A 234 36.50 -20.10 3.42
CA LYS A 234 37.54 -19.49 2.57
C LYS A 234 37.66 -20.17 1.20
N SER A 235 37.19 -21.40 1.06
CA SER A 235 37.14 -22.11 -0.23
C SER A 235 36.13 -21.50 -1.20
N VAL A 236 35.13 -20.77 -0.68
CA VAL A 236 34.09 -20.15 -1.50
C VAL A 236 34.64 -18.89 -2.17
N VAL A 237 34.76 -18.96 -3.49
CA VAL A 237 35.20 -17.84 -4.33
C VAL A 237 34.02 -17.19 -5.05
N THR A 238 34.20 -15.93 -5.42
CA THR A 238 33.29 -15.20 -6.31
C THR A 238 34.04 -15.04 -7.63
N GLU A 239 33.45 -15.53 -8.73
CA GLU A 239 34.04 -15.36 -10.05
C GLU A 239 34.18 -13.87 -10.41
N PRO A 240 35.22 -13.44 -11.16
CA PRO A 240 35.43 -12.02 -11.46
C PRO A 240 34.24 -11.34 -12.15
N HIS A 241 33.52 -12.09 -13.00
CA HIS A 241 32.35 -11.62 -13.73
C HIS A 241 31.06 -11.70 -12.91
N HIS A 242 31.02 -12.51 -11.84
CA HIS A 242 29.87 -12.65 -10.95
C HIS A 242 29.85 -11.58 -9.85
N ILE A 243 28.69 -11.44 -9.21
CA ILE A 243 28.48 -10.57 -8.05
C ILE A 243 28.47 -11.40 -6.76
N TRP A 244 27.88 -12.59 -6.82
CA TRP A 244 27.64 -13.46 -5.68
C TRP A 244 28.65 -14.61 -5.62
N PRO A 245 28.94 -15.13 -4.42
CA PRO A 245 29.78 -16.31 -4.27
C PRO A 245 29.20 -17.53 -5.02
N SER A 246 30.08 -18.32 -5.61
CA SER A 246 29.72 -19.56 -6.30
C SER A 246 29.39 -20.64 -5.28
N LEU A 247 28.10 -20.88 -5.08
CA LEU A 247 27.56 -21.87 -4.14
C LEU A 247 26.71 -22.91 -4.89
N THR A 248 26.70 -24.15 -4.39
CA THR A 248 25.75 -25.17 -4.86
C THR A 248 24.33 -24.87 -4.38
N ASP A 249 23.32 -25.48 -5.00
CA ASP A 249 21.91 -25.28 -4.59
C ASP A 249 21.68 -25.67 -3.12
N ASP A 250 22.32 -26.74 -2.62
CA ASP A 250 22.27 -27.14 -1.21
C ASP A 250 22.90 -26.12 -0.26
N GLN A 251 24.00 -25.49 -0.68
CA GLN A 251 24.63 -24.42 0.08
C GLN A 251 23.74 -23.17 0.08
N TRP A 252 23.15 -22.82 -1.07
CA TRP A 252 22.20 -21.71 -1.17
C TRP A 252 21.01 -21.89 -0.24
N MET A 253 20.41 -23.08 -0.17
CA MET A 253 19.30 -23.34 0.75
C MET A 253 19.68 -23.05 2.21
N LYS A 254 20.87 -23.46 2.65
CA LYS A 254 21.36 -23.19 4.02
C LYS A 254 21.60 -21.70 4.26
N VAL A 255 22.20 -21.02 3.29
CA VAL A 255 22.46 -19.58 3.36
C VAL A 255 21.15 -18.79 3.39
N GLU A 256 20.18 -19.14 2.54
CA GLU A 256 18.86 -18.50 2.52
C GLU A 256 18.13 -18.63 3.86
N VAL A 257 18.11 -19.81 4.47
CA VAL A 257 17.55 -20.00 5.82
C VAL A 257 18.24 -19.08 6.82
N ALA A 258 19.58 -19.04 6.83
CA ALA A 258 20.32 -18.20 7.76
C ALA A 258 20.08 -16.69 7.55
N LEU A 259 19.98 -16.23 6.30
CA LEU A 259 19.68 -14.84 5.96
C LEU A 259 18.25 -14.46 6.38
N ARG A 260 17.28 -15.36 6.16
CA ARG A 260 15.90 -15.19 6.63
C ARG A 260 15.87 -15.05 8.15
N ASP A 261 16.51 -15.95 8.87
CA ASP A 261 16.51 -15.95 10.33
C ASP A 261 17.19 -14.68 10.90
N LEU A 262 18.24 -14.17 10.23
CA LEU A 262 18.86 -12.89 10.56
C LEU A 262 17.88 -11.71 10.44
N ILE A 263 17.09 -11.66 9.36
CA ILE A 263 16.08 -10.61 9.12
C ILE A 263 14.96 -10.70 10.16
N LEU A 264 14.43 -11.90 10.38
CA LEU A 264 13.34 -12.12 11.33
C LEU A 264 13.76 -11.85 12.77
N SER A 265 14.99 -12.21 13.15
CA SER A 265 15.55 -11.90 14.47
C SER A 265 15.66 -10.39 14.72
N ASP A 266 16.11 -9.62 13.73
CA ASP A 266 16.16 -8.17 13.84
C ASP A 266 14.75 -7.55 13.95
N TYR A 267 13.80 -8.00 13.14
CA TYR A 267 12.40 -7.56 13.23
C TYR A 267 11.78 -7.89 14.60
N ALA A 268 11.95 -9.13 15.07
CA ALA A 268 11.47 -9.60 16.37
C ALA A 268 12.03 -8.75 17.51
N LYS A 269 13.33 -8.43 17.48
CA LYS A 269 13.98 -7.58 18.49
C LYS A 269 13.45 -6.15 18.47
N LYS A 270 13.25 -5.56 17.28
CA LYS A 270 12.75 -4.18 17.15
C LYS A 270 11.30 -4.02 17.56
N ASN A 271 10.48 -5.03 17.30
CA ASN A 271 9.03 -4.98 17.54
C ASN A 271 8.59 -5.76 18.79
N ASN A 272 9.53 -6.37 19.51
CA ASN A 272 9.27 -7.21 20.69
C ASN A 272 8.25 -8.34 20.42
N VAL A 273 8.42 -9.06 19.31
CA VAL A 273 7.56 -10.17 18.87
C VAL A 273 8.40 -11.45 18.81
N ASN A 274 7.81 -12.60 19.13
CA ASN A 274 8.48 -13.88 18.95
C ASN A 274 8.43 -14.33 17.49
N THR A 275 9.59 -14.66 16.91
CA THR A 275 9.70 -15.18 15.52
C THR A 275 8.84 -16.41 15.26
N SER A 276 8.64 -17.30 16.25
CA SER A 276 7.83 -18.52 16.07
C SER A 276 6.33 -18.25 15.99
N ALA A 277 5.88 -17.06 16.39
CA ALA A 277 4.48 -16.66 16.33
C ALA A 277 4.09 -16.06 14.97
N LEU A 278 5.07 -15.86 14.07
CA LEU A 278 4.84 -15.26 12.75
C LEU A 278 4.29 -16.30 11.78
N THR A 279 3.21 -15.93 11.09
CA THR A 279 2.65 -16.66 9.96
C THR A 279 3.52 -16.53 8.71
N GLN A 280 3.33 -17.40 7.72
CA GLN A 280 4.08 -17.33 6.46
C GLN A 280 3.81 -16.04 5.67
N SER A 281 2.59 -15.50 5.73
CA SER A 281 2.25 -14.20 5.13
C SER A 281 3.01 -13.06 5.79
N GLU A 282 3.07 -13.02 7.13
CA GLU A 282 3.82 -11.99 7.86
C GLU A 282 5.32 -12.09 7.58
N ILE A 283 5.88 -13.31 7.53
CA ILE A 283 7.30 -13.53 7.17
C ILE A 283 7.59 -12.95 5.78
N ARG A 284 6.73 -13.26 4.78
CA ARG A 284 6.85 -12.72 3.43
C ARG A 284 6.78 -11.20 3.44
N ASP A 285 5.81 -10.63 4.14
CA ASP A 285 5.60 -9.19 4.19
C ASP A 285 6.79 -8.47 4.86
N ILE A 286 7.40 -9.05 5.90
CA ILE A 286 8.59 -8.52 6.56
C ILE A 286 9.77 -8.49 5.57
N ILE A 287 9.97 -9.57 4.81
CA ILE A 287 11.06 -9.68 3.85
C ILE A 287 10.87 -8.70 2.68
N LEU A 288 9.64 -8.61 2.14
CA LEU A 288 9.29 -7.69 1.07
C LEU A 288 9.23 -6.23 1.54
N GLY A 289 9.12 -5.98 2.84
CA GLY A 289 9.06 -4.66 3.43
C GLY A 289 7.69 -4.00 3.21
N ALA A 290 6.62 -4.78 3.29
CA ALA A 290 5.26 -4.24 3.37
C ALA A 290 5.03 -3.61 4.77
N GLU A 291 4.10 -2.66 4.85
CA GLU A 291 3.66 -2.15 6.14
C GLU A 291 2.83 -3.20 6.87
N ILE A 292 3.29 -3.61 8.05
CA ILE A 292 2.63 -4.63 8.86
C ILE A 292 2.34 -4.02 10.23
N THR A 293 1.09 -4.08 10.65
CA THR A 293 0.74 -3.85 12.06
C THR A 293 1.27 -5.02 12.87
N PRO A 294 2.18 -4.81 13.85
CA PRO A 294 2.75 -5.90 14.62
C PRO A 294 1.66 -6.80 15.22
N PRO A 295 1.81 -8.14 15.21
CA PRO A 295 0.78 -9.05 15.72
C PRO A 295 0.42 -8.79 17.19
N SER A 296 1.35 -8.27 17.98
CA SER A 296 1.10 -7.82 19.35
C SER A 296 0.07 -6.69 19.43
N GLN A 297 0.14 -5.72 18.52
CA GLN A 297 -0.82 -4.62 18.44
C GLN A 297 -2.17 -5.09 17.89
N GLN A 298 -2.17 -5.98 16.89
CA GLN A 298 -3.42 -6.60 16.41
C GLN A 298 -4.09 -7.41 17.53
N ARG A 299 -3.34 -8.23 18.29
CA ARG A 299 -3.88 -8.97 19.43
C ARG A 299 -4.37 -8.05 20.56
N GLN A 300 -3.69 -6.93 20.82
CA GLN A 300 -4.17 -5.93 21.77
C GLN A 300 -5.48 -5.29 21.31
N GLN A 301 -5.61 -4.95 20.01
CA GLN A 301 -6.84 -4.41 19.44
C GLN A 301 -7.98 -5.44 19.50
N ILE A 302 -7.71 -6.71 19.18
CA ILE A 302 -8.70 -7.80 19.30
C ILE A 302 -9.13 -7.97 20.76
N ALA A 303 -8.20 -8.02 21.71
CA ALA A 303 -8.51 -8.14 23.13
C ALA A 303 -9.29 -6.92 23.67
N GLU A 304 -9.03 -5.72 23.15
CA GLU A 304 -9.76 -4.51 23.52
C GLU A 304 -11.18 -4.51 22.94
N ILE A 305 -11.36 -5.00 21.71
CA ILE A 305 -12.67 -5.25 21.10
C ILE A 305 -13.44 -6.32 21.88
N GLU A 306 -12.82 -7.45 22.20
CA GLU A 306 -13.44 -8.52 23.01
C GLU A 306 -13.88 -8.00 24.37
N LYS A 307 -13.06 -7.18 25.04
CA LYS A 307 -13.40 -6.55 26.31
C LYS A 307 -14.56 -5.56 26.18
N GLN A 308 -14.65 -4.82 25.07
CA GLN A 308 -15.79 -3.95 24.77
C GLN A 308 -17.06 -4.74 24.49
N VAL A 309 -16.96 -5.88 23.80
CA VAL A 309 -18.08 -6.81 23.56
C VAL A 309 -18.56 -7.39 24.89
N GLU A 310 -17.67 -7.88 25.75
CA GLU A 310 -18.00 -8.44 27.07
C GLU A 310 -18.64 -7.37 27.98
N LEU A 311 -18.10 -6.14 27.99
CA LEU A 311 -18.73 -5.00 28.69
C LEU A 311 -20.12 -4.68 28.12
N GLY A 312 -20.27 -4.74 26.79
CA GLY A 312 -21.56 -4.55 26.12
C GLY A 312 -22.59 -5.62 26.50
N GLU A 313 -22.18 -6.89 26.58
CA GLU A 313 -23.01 -8.01 27.01
C GLU A 313 -23.42 -7.89 28.49
N ILE A 314 -22.50 -7.49 29.37
CA ILE A 314 -22.78 -7.22 30.79
C ILE A 314 -23.80 -6.08 30.93
N VAL A 315 -23.62 -4.97 30.20
CA VAL A 315 -24.58 -3.84 30.21
C VAL A 315 -25.95 -4.28 29.68
N ARG A 316 -25.99 -5.10 28.62
CA ARG A 316 -27.24 -5.61 28.05
C ARG A 316 -27.98 -6.55 29.01
N SER A 317 -27.25 -7.43 29.69
CA SER A 317 -27.77 -8.31 30.73
C SER A 317 -28.32 -7.53 31.93
N ARG A 318 -27.62 -6.47 32.35
CA ARG A 318 -28.04 -5.58 33.43
C ARG A 318 -29.29 -4.77 33.06
N ASN A 319 -29.38 -4.28 31.83
CA ASN A 319 -30.57 -3.57 31.36
C ASN A 319 -31.79 -4.50 31.25
N ASN A 320 -31.62 -5.75 30.81
CA ASN A 320 -32.70 -6.73 30.77
C ASN A 320 -33.23 -7.07 32.18
N SER A 321 -32.33 -7.18 33.16
CA SER A 321 -32.72 -7.43 34.55
C SER A 321 -33.38 -6.21 35.20
N ILE A 322 -32.92 -4.98 34.90
CA ILE A 322 -33.60 -3.75 35.32
C ILE A 322 -35.00 -3.66 34.71
N SER A 323 -35.15 -3.93 33.41
CA SER A 323 -36.46 -3.93 32.74
C SER A 323 -37.41 -4.97 33.33
N ALA A 324 -36.92 -6.16 33.67
CA ALA A 324 -37.72 -7.18 34.36
C ALA A 324 -38.16 -6.71 35.75
N THR A 325 -37.29 -6.04 36.52
CA THR A 325 -37.66 -5.49 37.83
C THR A 325 -38.63 -4.31 37.73
N MET A 326 -38.50 -3.42 36.74
CA MET A 326 -39.44 -2.32 36.50
C MET A 326 -40.84 -2.84 36.18
N ASN A 327 -40.96 -3.87 35.34
CA ASN A 327 -42.25 -4.49 35.03
C ASN A 327 -42.93 -5.09 36.28
N ILE A 328 -42.15 -5.67 37.20
CA ILE A 328 -42.68 -6.20 38.47
C ILE A 328 -43.14 -5.07 39.39
N VAL A 329 -42.40 -3.97 39.47
CA VAL A 329 -42.79 -2.81 40.28
C VAL A 329 -44.05 -2.14 39.72
N GLU A 330 -44.15 -1.95 38.40
CA GLU A 330 -45.37 -1.41 37.77
C GLU A 330 -46.59 -2.32 38.01
N THR A 331 -46.44 -3.65 37.92
CA THR A 331 -47.56 -4.56 38.20
C THR A 331 -48.00 -4.52 39.67
N LEU A 332 -47.06 -4.40 40.61
CA LEU A 332 -47.36 -4.27 42.04
C LEU A 332 -47.98 -2.91 42.39
N GLU A 333 -47.50 -1.81 41.79
CA GLU A 333 -48.11 -0.49 41.98
C GLU A 333 -49.54 -0.44 41.44
N ILE A 334 -49.80 -1.07 40.28
CA ILE A 334 -51.15 -1.18 39.71
C ILE A 334 -52.08 -2.00 40.62
N GLU A 335 -51.62 -3.09 41.24
CA GLU A 335 -52.42 -3.90 42.17
C GLU A 335 -52.75 -3.14 43.46
N VAL A 336 -51.79 -2.38 44.01
CA VAL A 336 -52.02 -1.58 45.22
C VAL A 336 -52.99 -0.42 44.95
N LEU A 337 -52.87 0.23 43.78
CA LEU A 337 -53.72 1.36 43.39
C LEU A 337 -55.17 0.94 43.11
N LYS A 338 -55.40 -0.23 42.51
CA LYS A 338 -56.76 -0.78 42.27
C LYS A 338 -57.55 -1.09 43.55
N SER A 339 -56.89 -1.27 44.70
CA SER A 339 -57.57 -1.58 45.98
C SER A 339 -58.13 -0.36 46.72
N SER A 340 -57.79 0.86 46.30
CA SER A 340 -58.18 2.10 46.99
C SER A 340 -59.44 2.72 46.40
N LYS A 341 -60.48 2.96 47.23
CA LYS A 341 -61.74 3.65 46.84
C LYS A 341 -61.53 5.05 46.24
N LYS A 342 -60.36 5.67 46.44
CA LYS A 342 -59.98 6.93 45.78
C LYS A 342 -59.63 6.76 44.30
N HIS A 343 -59.21 5.57 43.87
CA HIS A 343 -58.79 5.29 42.48
C HIS A 343 -59.98 5.15 41.52
N MET A 344 -61.10 4.55 41.94
CA MET A 344 -62.33 4.48 41.12
C MET A 344 -62.90 5.87 40.76
N ILE A 345 -62.73 6.87 41.63
CA ILE A 345 -63.19 8.25 41.39
C ILE A 345 -62.25 8.97 40.41
N VAL A 346 -60.95 8.67 40.47
CA VAL A 346 -59.95 9.23 39.54
C VAL A 346 -60.05 8.58 38.16
N GLU A 347 -60.30 7.26 38.06
CA GLU A 347 -60.54 6.58 36.78
C GLU A 347 -61.76 7.16 36.03
N HIS A 348 -62.87 7.42 36.74
CA HIS A 348 -64.05 8.05 36.13
C HIS A 348 -63.76 9.49 35.64
N LEU A 349 -62.95 10.26 36.37
CA LEU A 349 -62.56 11.62 35.96
C LEU A 349 -61.57 11.60 34.76
N VAL A 350 -60.64 10.64 34.73
CA VAL A 350 -59.68 10.47 33.62
C VAL A 350 -60.37 9.98 32.35
N GLN A 351 -61.31 9.05 32.43
CA GLN A 351 -62.12 8.64 31.27
C GLN A 351 -62.95 9.78 30.71
N PHE A 352 -63.56 10.60 31.57
CA PHE A 352 -64.33 11.77 31.11
C PHE A 352 -63.45 12.78 30.36
N HIS A 353 -62.23 13.04 30.84
CA HIS A 353 -61.28 13.98 30.22
C HIS A 353 -60.62 13.44 28.93
N GLN A 354 -60.32 12.13 28.87
CA GLN A 354 -59.81 11.49 27.65
C GLN A 354 -60.84 11.51 26.51
N GLN A 355 -62.13 11.38 26.84
CA GLN A 355 -63.20 11.41 25.84
C GLN A 355 -63.40 12.82 25.25
N THR A 356 -63.22 13.87 26.06
CA THR A 356 -63.28 15.27 25.58
C THR A 356 -62.09 15.63 24.68
N LEU A 357 -60.87 15.17 25.02
CA LEU A 357 -59.66 15.42 24.21
C LEU A 357 -59.66 14.65 22.88
N LEU A 358 -60.25 13.46 22.84
CA LEU A 358 -60.41 12.67 21.61
C LEU A 358 -61.40 13.32 20.63
N GLU A 359 -62.47 13.94 21.12
CA GLU A 359 -63.43 14.67 20.29
C GLU A 359 -62.82 15.94 19.67
N GLU A 360 -61.98 16.69 20.41
CA GLU A 360 -61.24 17.85 19.86
C GLU A 360 -60.15 17.44 18.84
N LEU A 361 -59.45 16.32 19.06
CA LEU A 361 -58.44 15.79 18.13
C LEU A 361 -59.03 15.27 16.82
N VAL A 362 -60.25 14.70 16.84
CA VAL A 362 -60.95 14.26 15.62
C VAL A 362 -61.41 15.46 14.78
N LEU A 363 -61.84 16.55 15.42
CA LEU A 363 -62.16 17.81 14.74
C LEU A 363 -60.93 18.44 14.06
N LEU A 364 -59.76 18.44 14.72
CA LEU A 364 -58.50 18.93 14.14
C LEU A 364 -57.96 18.05 13.00
N ARG A 365 -58.14 16.73 13.06
CA ARG A 365 -57.69 15.80 12.01
C ARG A 365 -58.52 15.88 10.73
N THR A 366 -59.76 16.35 10.81
CA THR A 366 -60.66 16.52 9.65
C THR A 366 -60.43 17.85 8.92
N ALA A 367 -59.72 18.81 9.54
CA ALA A 367 -59.38 20.10 8.93
C ALA A 367 -58.05 20.11 8.12
N VAL A 368 -57.21 19.07 8.23
CA VAL A 368 -55.85 19.03 7.64
C VAL A 368 -55.77 18.26 6.31
N ASN A 369 -56.85 17.63 5.83
CA ASN A 369 -56.86 16.83 4.59
C ASN A 369 -57.52 17.53 3.37
N TYR A 370 -57.26 18.82 3.17
CA TYR A 370 -57.58 19.52 1.91
C TYR A 370 -56.37 20.26 1.36
N CYS A 371 -55.44 19.54 0.71
CA CYS A 371 -54.72 20.01 -0.48
C CYS A 371 -53.93 18.85 -1.15
N PRO A 372 -54.35 18.31 -2.30
CA PRO A 372 -53.54 17.35 -3.03
C PRO A 372 -52.44 18.08 -3.83
N VAL A 373 -51.18 17.90 -3.46
CA VAL A 373 -50.05 18.24 -4.34
C VAL A 373 -49.96 17.17 -5.42
N ARG A 374 -50.31 17.52 -6.66
CA ARG A 374 -50.13 16.69 -7.85
C ARG A 374 -48.67 16.81 -8.32
N ASN A 375 -47.89 15.73 -8.23
CA ASN A 375 -46.66 15.60 -9.00
C ASN A 375 -47.02 15.15 -10.43
N SER A 376 -46.37 15.73 -11.44
CA SER A 376 -46.62 15.43 -12.86
C SER A 376 -45.99 14.11 -13.30
N ASP A 377 -46.70 13.34 -14.15
CA ASP A 377 -46.29 12.03 -14.69
C ASP A 377 -44.97 12.04 -15.47
N THR A 378 -44.44 13.20 -15.85
CA THR A 378 -43.14 13.37 -16.53
C THR A 378 -41.91 13.15 -15.64
N ALA A 379 -42.07 13.08 -14.31
CA ALA A 379 -40.95 12.88 -13.37
C ALA A 379 -40.69 11.41 -13.00
N MET A 380 -41.57 10.47 -13.35
CA MET A 380 -41.44 9.06 -12.97
C MET A 380 -40.75 8.17 -14.03
N GLU A 381 -40.48 8.65 -15.24
CA GLU A 381 -39.87 7.84 -16.32
C GLU A 381 -38.36 8.09 -16.54
N ARG A 382 -37.66 8.78 -15.63
CA ARG A 382 -36.20 9.02 -15.79
C ARG A 382 -35.29 8.66 -14.63
N ASP A 383 -35.79 7.97 -13.61
CA ASP A 383 -34.95 7.44 -12.53
C ASP A 383 -35.10 5.91 -12.38
N SER A 384 -34.36 5.19 -13.21
CA SER A 384 -33.96 3.78 -13.05
C SER A 384 -32.76 3.56 -13.98
N PRO A 385 -31.54 3.18 -13.50
CA PRO A 385 -31.26 2.26 -12.39
C PRO A 385 -30.08 2.73 -11.49
N ILE A 386 -30.34 3.29 -10.31
CA ILE A 386 -29.30 3.58 -9.30
C ILE A 386 -29.62 2.99 -7.92
N LEU A 387 -30.75 2.29 -7.75
CA LEU A 387 -31.18 1.76 -6.43
C LEU A 387 -31.49 0.25 -6.42
N ALA A 388 -30.85 -0.53 -7.28
CA ALA A 388 -30.99 -1.99 -7.29
C ALA A 388 -29.64 -2.72 -7.42
N ILE A 389 -28.66 -2.35 -6.57
CA ILE A 389 -27.53 -3.24 -6.20
C ILE A 389 -27.17 -2.93 -4.73
N GLU A 390 -28.11 -3.14 -3.81
CA GLU A 390 -27.80 -3.34 -2.39
C GLU A 390 -28.22 -4.77 -2.03
N LEU A 391 -27.22 -5.65 -2.09
CA LEU A 391 -26.99 -6.76 -1.16
C LEU A 391 -28.24 -7.50 -0.65
N ASP A 392 -28.66 -8.50 -1.42
CA ASP A 392 -29.58 -9.54 -0.95
C ASP A 392 -28.82 -10.52 -0.04
N VAL A 393 -28.73 -10.17 1.25
CA VAL A 393 -27.99 -10.93 2.27
C VAL A 393 -28.71 -12.23 2.67
N GLU A 394 -29.91 -12.49 2.15
CA GLU A 394 -30.67 -13.72 2.47
C GLU A 394 -30.45 -14.88 1.48
N GLU A 395 -29.80 -14.66 0.33
CA GLU A 395 -29.53 -15.73 -0.65
C GLU A 395 -28.17 -16.44 -0.43
N MET A 396 -27.23 -15.84 0.31
CA MET A 396 -25.94 -16.47 0.64
C MET A 396 -25.97 -17.39 1.88
N ALA A 397 -27.05 -17.40 2.65
CA ALA A 397 -27.18 -18.23 3.87
C ALA A 397 -27.77 -19.64 3.62
N LYS A 398 -28.18 -19.97 2.39
CA LYS A 398 -28.84 -21.26 2.09
C LYS A 398 -27.97 -22.32 1.40
N ASN A 399 -26.71 -22.04 1.07
CA ASN A 399 -25.83 -23.01 0.39
C ASN A 399 -24.73 -23.65 1.26
N HIS A 400 -24.93 -23.72 2.59
CA HIS A 400 -24.12 -24.59 3.45
C HIS A 400 -25.00 -25.57 4.24
N LYS A 401 -25.54 -26.57 3.55
CA LYS A 401 -25.87 -27.91 4.08
C LYS A 401 -26.18 -28.87 2.92
N ALA A 402 -25.43 -29.99 2.88
CA ALA A 402 -25.40 -31.05 1.86
C ALA A 402 -24.73 -30.61 0.54
N GLN A 403 -23.67 -31.24 0.01
CA GLN A 403 -23.09 -32.59 0.16
C GLN A 403 -21.57 -32.56 0.15
#